data_AF-A0A7C7RAE7-F1
#
_entry.id   AF-A0A7C7RAE7-F1
#
_cell.length_a   1.000
_cell.length_b   1.000
_cell.length_c   1.000
_cell.angle_alpha   90.00
_cell.angle_beta   90.00
_cell.angle_gamma   90.00
#
_symmetry.space_group_name_H-M   'P 1'
#
loop_
_entity.id
_entity.type
_entity.pdbx_description
1 polymer ?
#
loop_
_entity_poly.entity_id
_entity_poly.type
_entity_poly.pdbx_seq_one_letter_code
_entity_poly.pdbx_strand_id
1 'polypeptide(L)'
;MVTNALPGRKESPLEALKAQLEQWHHQIQEELKELGLLIEQGQGEVERLGRRSTGALDFLEQARKRGDMESVLDLYPKALEVQQRYLIMRGQLEKMEGERDQLQRLMEFIEEIRQQLAQMERSEEGRSPLKTVETIVQAQEEERRRLSRQMHDG
;
A
#
# COMPACT_ATOMS: atom_id res chain seq x y z
N MET A 1 8.84 -49.24 23.94
CA MET A 1 8.53 -48.82 22.56
C MET A 1 8.51 -47.31 22.55
N VAL A 2 9.55 -46.69 21.97
CA VAL A 2 9.73 -45.24 21.96
C VAL A 2 8.97 -44.69 20.75
N THR A 3 7.87 -43.99 21.00
CA THR A 3 7.20 -43.15 20.00
C THR A 3 8.00 -41.86 19.87
N ASN A 4 8.87 -41.83 18.86
CA ASN A 4 9.68 -40.67 18.50
C ASN A 4 8.77 -39.62 17.82
N ALA A 5 8.22 -38.71 18.61
CA ALA A 5 7.59 -37.50 18.10
C ALA A 5 8.70 -36.59 17.53
N LEU A 6 8.66 -36.33 16.22
CA LEU A 6 9.62 -35.46 15.55
C LEU A 6 9.54 -34.04 16.16
N PRO A 7 10.64 -33.49 16.68
CA PRO A 7 10.65 -32.18 17.32
C PRO A 7 10.67 -31.06 16.27
N GLY A 8 9.79 -30.07 16.45
CA GLY A 8 9.82 -28.71 15.89
C GLY A 8 10.48 -28.51 14.52
N ARG A 9 9.69 -28.57 13.43
CA ARG A 9 10.04 -27.79 12.24
C ARG A 9 9.95 -26.31 12.63
N LYS A 10 11.10 -25.64 12.76
CA LYS A 10 11.15 -24.18 12.70
C LYS A 10 10.52 -23.79 11.36
N GLU A 11 9.53 -22.92 11.36
CA GLU A 11 8.92 -22.38 10.13
C GLU A 11 10.04 -21.94 9.18
N SER A 12 9.91 -22.32 7.91
CA SER A 12 10.87 -21.91 6.89
C SER A 12 10.91 -20.37 6.86
N PRO A 13 12.08 -19.72 6.72
CA PRO A 13 12.16 -18.26 6.57
C PRO A 13 11.22 -17.71 5.48
N LEU A 14 10.94 -18.51 4.44
CA LEU A 14 9.97 -18.20 3.38
C LEU A 14 8.52 -18.23 3.89
N GLU A 15 8.14 -19.22 4.70
CA GLU A 15 6.81 -19.32 5.30
C GLU A 15 6.56 -18.15 6.27
N ALA A 16 7.57 -17.78 7.07
CA ALA A 16 7.51 -16.63 7.96
C ALA A 16 7.36 -15.30 7.17
N LEU A 17 8.11 -15.13 6.07
CA LEU A 17 7.98 -13.95 5.21
C LEU A 17 6.58 -13.85 4.59
N LYS A 18 6.02 -14.97 4.12
CA LYS A 18 4.66 -15.00 3.58
C LYS A 18 3.62 -14.62 4.62
N ALA A 19 3.72 -15.18 5.82
CA ALA A 19 2.82 -14.83 6.92
C ALA A 19 2.87 -13.33 7.26
N GLN A 20 4.07 -12.74 7.24
CA GLN A 20 4.23 -11.29 7.42
C GLN A 20 3.60 -10.47 6.28
N LEU A 21 3.78 -10.89 5.02
CA LEU A 21 3.16 -10.23 3.87
C LEU A 21 1.63 -10.31 3.91
N GLU A 22 1.06 -11.44 4.31
CA GLU A 22 -0.39 -11.58 4.51
C GLU A 22 -0.89 -10.66 5.62
N GLN A 23 -0.16 -10.60 6.74
CA GLN A 23 -0.50 -9.72 7.85
C GLN A 23 -0.49 -8.25 7.43
N TRP A 24 0.57 -7.79 6.75
CA TRP A 24 0.66 -6.42 6.26
C TRP A 24 -0.39 -6.11 5.21
N HIS A 25 -0.65 -7.04 4.28
CA HIS A 25 -1.73 -6.88 3.30
C HIS A 25 -3.08 -6.68 4.00
N HIS A 26 -3.39 -7.50 5.01
CA HIS A 26 -4.63 -7.36 5.76
C HIS A 26 -4.72 -6.02 6.51
N GLN A 27 -3.64 -5.62 7.20
CA GLN A 27 -3.58 -4.36 7.94
C GLN A 27 -3.78 -3.14 7.04
N ILE A 28 -3.05 -3.07 5.91
CA ILE A 28 -3.18 -1.96 4.96
C ILE A 28 -4.60 -1.94 4.36
N GLN A 29 -5.24 -3.10 4.19
CA GLN A 29 -6.58 -3.17 3.62
C GLN A 29 -7.62 -2.60 4.59
N GLU A 30 -7.47 -2.87 5.89
CA GLU A 30 -8.30 -2.29 6.94
C GLU A 30 -8.08 -0.78 7.05
N GLU A 31 -6.82 -0.33 7.08
CA GLU A 31 -6.47 1.09 7.12
C GLU A 31 -7.02 1.86 5.92
N LEU A 32 -6.90 1.30 4.71
CA LEU A 32 -7.45 1.91 3.49
C LEU A 32 -8.97 2.05 3.54
N LYS A 33 -9.67 1.09 4.15
CA LYS A 33 -11.12 1.13 4.31
C LYS A 33 -11.53 2.21 5.31
N GLU A 34 -10.87 2.26 6.46
CA GLU A 34 -11.14 3.29 7.48
C GLU A 34 -10.86 4.69 6.94
N LEU A 35 -9.72 4.86 6.29
CA LEU A 35 -9.29 6.12 5.72
C LEU A 35 -10.20 6.55 4.56
N GLY A 36 -10.72 5.60 3.77
CA GLY A 36 -11.76 5.85 2.77
C GLY A 36 -13.04 6.44 3.38
N LEU A 37 -13.52 5.88 4.49
CA LEU A 37 -14.70 6.40 5.20
C LEU A 37 -14.45 7.80 5.77
N LEU A 38 -13.26 8.05 6.33
CA LEU A 38 -12.88 9.36 6.86
C LEU A 38 -12.78 10.43 5.76
N ILE A 39 -12.25 10.07 4.59
CA ILE A 39 -12.20 10.96 3.42
C ILE A 39 -13.61 11.33 2.96
N GLU A 40 -14.51 10.36 2.83
CA GLU A 40 -15.90 10.61 2.40
C GLU A 40 -16.62 11.55 3.37
N GLN A 41 -16.49 11.31 4.68
CA GLN A 41 -17.02 12.20 5.71
C GLN A 41 -16.39 13.60 5.62
N GLY A 42 -15.06 13.66 5.51
CA GLY A 42 -14.29 14.90 5.41
C GLY A 42 -14.67 15.75 4.19
N GLN A 43 -14.92 15.13 3.04
CA GLN A 43 -15.39 15.81 1.82
C GLN A 43 -16.71 16.54 2.07
N GLY A 44 -17.67 15.89 2.72
CA GLY A 44 -18.95 16.52 3.09
C GLY A 44 -18.78 17.69 4.07
N GLU A 45 -17.87 17.55 5.04
CA GLU A 45 -17.58 18.63 6.00
C GLU A 45 -16.89 19.83 5.35
N VAL A 46 -15.90 19.59 4.49
CA VAL A 46 -15.18 20.61 3.73
C VAL A 46 -16.15 21.36 2.81
N GLU A 47 -17.05 20.66 2.13
CA GLU A 47 -18.03 21.30 1.25
C GLU A 47 -18.99 22.21 2.05
N ARG A 48 -19.48 21.73 3.21
CA ARG A 48 -20.32 22.53 4.12
C ARG A 48 -19.58 23.75 4.65
N LEU A 49 -18.32 23.61 5.06
CA LEU A 49 -17.48 24.71 5.53
C LEU A 49 -17.18 25.70 4.39
N GLY A 50 -16.96 25.22 3.17
CA GLY A 50 -16.75 26.04 1.98
C GLY A 50 -17.95 26.93 1.69
N ARG A 51 -19.16 26.36 1.64
CA ARG A 51 -20.41 27.13 1.48
C ARG A 51 -20.56 28.20 2.56
N ARG A 52 -20.28 27.85 3.82
CA ARG A 52 -20.36 28.78 4.95
C ARG A 52 -19.31 29.89 4.88
N SER A 53 -18.10 29.58 4.42
CA SER A 53 -17.02 30.56 4.21
C SER A 53 -17.39 31.56 3.12
N THR A 54 -17.88 31.09 1.96
CA THR A 54 -18.36 31.96 0.88
C THR A 54 -19.47 32.89 1.37
N GLY A 55 -20.49 32.34 2.05
CA GLY A 55 -21.58 33.16 2.58
C GLY A 55 -21.11 34.23 3.58
N ALA A 56 -20.17 33.89 4.47
CA ALA A 56 -19.61 34.86 5.42
C ALA A 56 -18.83 36.00 4.72
N LEU A 57 -18.09 35.67 3.65
CA LEU A 57 -17.39 36.66 2.83
C LEU A 57 -18.37 37.55 2.05
N ASP A 58 -19.46 36.97 1.54
CA ASP A 58 -20.51 37.73 0.84
C ASP A 58 -21.19 38.75 1.78
N PHE A 59 -21.52 38.34 3.02
CA PHE A 59 -22.08 39.26 4.02
C PHE A 59 -21.12 40.41 4.36
N LEU A 60 -19.83 40.09 4.52
CA LEU A 60 -18.79 41.08 4.77
C LEU A 60 -18.65 42.06 3.59
N GLU A 61 -18.65 41.55 2.35
CA GLU A 61 -18.55 42.39 1.15
C GLU A 61 -19.77 43.30 1.00
N GLN A 62 -20.98 42.79 1.29
CA GLN A 62 -22.20 43.58 1.26
C GLN A 62 -22.20 44.70 2.31
N ALA A 63 -21.77 44.41 3.55
CA ALA A 63 -21.62 45.44 4.59
C ALA A 63 -20.63 46.54 4.14
N ARG A 64 -19.49 46.14 3.55
CA ARG A 64 -18.52 47.07 2.98
C ARG A 64 -19.11 47.93 1.87
N LYS A 65 -19.87 47.33 0.94
CA LYS A 65 -20.54 48.06 -0.18
C LYS A 65 -21.58 49.06 0.31
N ARG A 66 -22.26 48.77 1.42
CA ARG A 66 -23.23 49.68 2.06
C ARG A 66 -22.56 50.79 2.88
N GLY A 67 -21.25 50.71 3.13
CA GLY A 67 -20.54 51.65 4.00
C GLY A 67 -20.84 51.46 5.49
N ASP A 68 -21.39 50.30 5.88
CA ASP A 68 -21.73 49.98 7.27
C ASP A 68 -20.49 49.46 8.00
N MET A 69 -19.72 50.39 8.55
CA MET A 69 -18.45 50.08 9.20
C MET A 69 -18.62 49.25 10.49
N GLU A 70 -19.71 49.44 11.21
CA GLU A 70 -20.01 48.67 12.42
C GLU A 70 -20.22 47.19 12.09
N SER A 71 -21.05 46.90 11.08
CA SER A 71 -21.22 45.53 10.58
C SER A 71 -19.93 44.94 10.03
N VAL A 72 -19.09 45.73 9.35
CA VAL A 72 -17.79 45.24 8.84
C VAL A 72 -16.88 44.79 9.99
N LEU A 73 -16.80 45.57 11.07
CA LEU A 73 -15.98 45.23 12.23
C LEU A 73 -16.47 43.97 12.97
N ASP A 74 -17.78 43.74 13.04
CA ASP A 74 -18.36 42.54 13.65
C ASP A 74 -18.26 41.29 12.76
N LEU A 75 -18.47 41.43 11.44
CA LEU A 75 -18.48 40.31 10.49
C LEU A 75 -17.07 39.83 10.11
N TYR A 76 -16.08 40.73 10.08
CA TYR A 76 -14.71 40.40 9.68
C TYR A 76 -14.10 39.23 10.48
N PRO A 77 -14.06 39.25 11.83
CA PRO A 77 -13.48 38.14 12.59
C PRO A 77 -14.24 36.83 12.39
N LYS A 78 -15.57 36.88 12.23
CA LYS A 78 -16.41 35.70 11.98
C LYS A 78 -16.12 35.08 10.61
N ALA A 79 -15.98 35.91 9.58
CA ALA A 79 -15.63 35.46 8.24
C ALA A 79 -14.22 34.85 8.21
N LEU A 80 -13.27 35.48 8.90
CA LEU A 80 -11.89 34.99 9.02
C LEU A 80 -11.83 33.62 9.70
N GLU A 81 -12.52 33.44 10.83
CA GLU A 81 -12.54 32.18 11.57
C GLU A 81 -13.08 31.02 10.71
N VAL A 82 -14.22 31.25 10.03
CA VAL A 82 -14.82 30.22 9.16
C VAL A 82 -13.91 29.89 7.98
N GLN A 83 -13.28 30.90 7.37
CA GLN A 83 -12.34 30.68 6.28
C GLN A 83 -11.10 29.91 6.72
N GLN A 84 -10.51 30.24 7.87
CA GLN A 84 -9.37 29.50 8.43
C GLN A 84 -9.72 28.04 8.69
N ARG A 85 -10.88 27.80 9.32
CA ARG A 85 -11.35 26.42 9.59
C ARG A 85 -11.58 25.64 8.30
N TYR A 86 -12.13 26.28 7.27
CA TYR A 86 -12.29 25.67 5.94
C TYR A 86 -10.93 25.27 5.33
N LEU A 87 -9.95 26.17 5.34
CA LEU A 87 -8.62 25.91 4.77
C LEU A 87 -7.87 24.80 5.52
N ILE A 88 -7.95 24.79 6.86
CA ILE A 88 -7.36 23.73 7.69
C ILE A 88 -7.99 22.38 7.36
N MET A 89 -9.32 22.30 7.34
CA MET A 89 -10.01 21.04 7.08
C MET A 89 -9.76 20.53 5.66
N ARG A 90 -9.69 21.43 4.68
CA ARG A 90 -9.29 21.09 3.32
C ARG A 90 -7.87 20.54 3.27
N GLY A 91 -6.91 21.16 3.95
CA GLY A 91 -5.53 20.66 4.01
C GLY A 91 -5.43 19.29 4.71
N GLN A 92 -6.25 19.05 5.73
CA GLN A 92 -6.35 17.74 6.38
C GLN A 92 -6.89 16.68 5.43
N LEU A 93 -7.91 17.03 4.64
CA LEU A 93 -8.47 16.13 3.61
C LEU A 93 -7.44 15.79 2.52
N GLU A 94 -6.74 16.80 1.98
CA GLU A 94 -5.68 16.61 0.99
C GLU A 94 -4.55 15.71 1.53
N LYS A 95 -4.21 15.84 2.83
CA LYS A 95 -3.26 14.95 3.49
C LYS A 95 -3.76 13.51 3.55
N MET A 96 -5.01 13.30 3.95
CA MET A 96 -5.62 11.97 4.01
C MET A 96 -5.67 11.32 2.61
N GLU A 97 -6.05 12.07 1.58
CA GLU A 97 -6.03 11.57 0.19
C GLU A 97 -4.61 11.16 -0.24
N GLY A 98 -3.59 11.94 0.12
CA GLY A 98 -2.19 11.57 -0.12
C GLY A 98 -1.74 10.31 0.62
N GLU A 99 -2.14 10.14 1.88
CA GLU A 99 -1.88 8.93 2.68
C GLU A 99 -2.57 7.70 2.06
N ARG A 100 -3.82 7.83 1.62
CA ARG A 100 -4.54 6.77 0.88
C ARG A 100 -3.75 6.31 -0.32
N ASP A 101 -3.32 7.25 -1.16
CA ASP A 101 -2.63 6.94 -2.40
C ASP A 101 -1.26 6.27 -2.14
N GLN A 102 -0.60 6.63 -1.04
CA GLN A 102 0.63 5.96 -0.59
C GLN A 102 0.36 4.52 -0.14
N LEU A 103 -0.67 4.31 0.69
CA LEU A 103 -1.07 2.97 1.15
C LEU A 103 -1.53 2.07 0.00
N GLN A 104 -2.24 2.62 -0.99
CA GLN A 104 -2.62 1.88 -2.20
C GLN A 104 -1.40 1.39 -2.99
N ARG A 105 -0.41 2.25 -3.21
CA ARG A 105 0.85 1.84 -3.86
C ARG A 105 1.60 0.76 -3.08
N LEU A 106 1.61 0.87 -1.75
CA LEU A 106 2.23 -0.15 -0.90
C LEU A 106 1.49 -1.49 -0.98
N MET A 107 0.15 -1.46 -1.03
CA MET A 107 -0.68 -2.64 -1.24
C MET A 107 -0.35 -3.34 -2.55
N GLU A 108 -0.35 -2.58 -3.66
CA GLU A 108 -0.01 -3.09 -4.99
C GLU A 108 1.36 -3.77 -4.99
N PHE A 109 2.36 -3.15 -4.36
CA PHE A 109 3.70 -3.71 -4.24
C PHE A 109 3.74 -5.02 -3.42
N ILE A 110 3.01 -5.09 -2.30
CA ILE A 110 2.92 -6.33 -1.50
C ILE A 110 2.25 -7.43 -2.31
N GLU A 111 1.22 -7.10 -3.09
CA GLU A 111 0.51 -8.05 -3.94
C GLU A 111 1.40 -8.57 -5.08
N GLU A 112 2.21 -7.70 -5.70
CA GLU A 112 3.24 -8.10 -6.67
C GLU A 112 4.25 -9.09 -6.07
N ILE A 113 4.78 -8.81 -4.86
CA ILE A 113 5.71 -9.73 -4.17
C ILE A 113 5.04 -11.07 -3.90
N ARG A 114 3.81 -11.07 -3.38
CA ARG A 114 3.04 -12.30 -3.10
C ARG A 114 2.85 -13.13 -4.37
N GLN A 115 2.53 -12.49 -5.50
CA GLN A 115 2.38 -13.15 -6.79
C GLN A 115 3.71 -13.76 -7.28
N GLN A 116 4.82 -13.04 -7.16
CA GLN A 116 6.15 -13.55 -7.54
C GLN A 116 6.56 -14.76 -6.69
N LEU A 117 6.36 -14.69 -5.37
CA LEU A 117 6.64 -15.83 -4.47
C LEU A 117 5.80 -17.06 -4.85
N ALA A 118 4.51 -16.86 -5.16
CA ALA A 118 3.64 -17.95 -5.62
C ALA A 118 4.02 -18.52 -6.99
N GLN A 119 4.68 -17.75 -7.87
CA GLN A 119 5.23 -18.24 -9.13
C GLN A 119 6.52 -19.04 -8.94
N MET A 120 7.37 -18.61 -8.00
CA MET A 120 8.61 -19.32 -7.65
C MET A 120 8.31 -20.73 -7.10
N GLU A 121 7.33 -20.86 -6.22
CA GLU A 121 6.94 -22.18 -5.67
C GLU A 121 6.38 -23.13 -6.72
N ARG A 122 5.55 -22.62 -7.64
CA ARG A 122 5.07 -23.43 -8.78
C ARG A 122 6.21 -23.88 -9.70
N SER A 123 7.27 -23.10 -9.79
CA SER A 123 8.47 -23.44 -10.57
C SER A 123 9.37 -24.46 -9.86
N GLU A 124 9.42 -24.44 -8.53
CA GLU A 124 10.12 -25.42 -7.69
C GLU A 124 9.36 -26.77 -7.66
N GLU A 125 8.03 -26.77 -7.55
CA GLU A 125 7.19 -27.99 -7.60
C GLU A 125 7.26 -28.71 -8.96
N GLY A 126 7.63 -28.00 -10.04
CA GLY A 126 7.88 -28.56 -11.36
C GLY A 126 9.26 -29.23 -11.53
N ARG A 127 10.21 -28.96 -10.62
CA ARG A 127 11.52 -29.62 -10.58
C ARG A 127 11.47 -30.78 -9.58
N SER A 128 11.02 -31.93 -10.06
CA SER A 128 11.27 -33.19 -9.35
C SER A 128 12.77 -33.26 -9.02
N PRO A 129 13.18 -33.56 -7.76
CA PRO A 129 14.59 -33.74 -7.43
C PRO A 129 15.26 -34.80 -8.31
N LEU A 130 14.49 -35.76 -8.84
CA LEU A 130 14.95 -36.71 -9.85
C LEU A 130 15.26 -36.05 -11.20
N LYS A 131 14.48 -35.06 -11.65
CA LYS A 131 14.77 -34.28 -12.87
C LYS A 131 16.00 -33.39 -12.72
N THR A 132 16.20 -32.80 -11.54
CA THR A 132 17.43 -32.02 -11.25
C THR A 132 18.66 -32.92 -11.26
N VAL A 133 18.57 -34.11 -10.66
CA VAL A 133 19.66 -35.11 -10.71
C VAL A 133 19.86 -35.63 -12.14
N GLU A 134 18.80 -35.93 -12.89
CA GLU A 134 18.89 -36.37 -14.28
C GLU A 134 19.55 -35.31 -15.18
N THR A 135 19.23 -34.03 -14.98
CA THR A 135 19.84 -32.92 -15.73
C THR A 135 21.33 -32.77 -15.39
N ILE A 136 21.72 -32.91 -14.12
CA ILE A 136 23.12 -32.88 -13.68
C ILE A 136 23.89 -34.09 -14.23
N VAL A 137 23.30 -35.28 -14.20
CA VAL A 137 23.88 -36.51 -14.74
C VAL A 137 24.04 -36.42 -16.26
N GLN A 138 23.04 -35.90 -16.98
CA GLN A 138 23.13 -35.69 -18.43
C GLN A 138 24.24 -34.68 -18.78
N ALA A 139 24.34 -33.57 -18.05
CA ALA A 139 25.42 -32.60 -18.25
C ALA A 139 26.80 -33.19 -17.95
N GLN A 140 26.93 -34.05 -16.94
CA GLN A 140 28.19 -34.75 -16.65
C GLN A 140 28.53 -35.82 -17.69
N GLU A 141 27.54 -36.55 -18.21
CA GLU A 141 27.76 -37.59 -19.23
C GLU A 141 28.13 -36.96 -20.58
N GLU A 142 27.58 -35.80 -20.91
CA GLU A 142 27.99 -35.00 -22.08
C GLU A 142 29.43 -34.51 -21.97
N GLU A 143 29.84 -34.01 -20.80
CA GLU A 143 31.22 -33.59 -20.57
C GLU A 143 32.19 -34.78 -20.64
N ARG A 144 31.82 -35.94 -20.08
CA ARG A 144 32.59 -37.18 -20.18
C ARG A 144 32.74 -37.64 -21.64
N ARG A 145 31.68 -37.54 -22.44
CA ARG A 145 31.71 -37.84 -23.89
C ARG A 145 32.58 -36.85 -24.65
N ARG A 146 32.54 -35.56 -24.31
CA ARG A 146 33.39 -34.53 -24.89
C ARG A 146 34.87 -34.80 -24.61
N LEU A 147 35.21 -35.08 -23.35
CA LEU A 147 36.57 -35.43 -22.93
C LEU A 147 37.05 -36.72 -23.60
N SER A 148 36.20 -37.75 -23.68
CA SER A 148 36.55 -39.00 -24.36
C SER A 148 36.86 -38.79 -25.85
N ARG A 149 36.10 -37.93 -26.54
CA ARG A 149 36.38 -37.55 -27.94
C ARG A 149 37.70 -36.79 -28.07
N GLN A 150 37.98 -35.84 -27.18
CA GLN A 150 39.27 -35.14 -27.16
C GLN A 150 40.46 -36.05 -26.84
N MET A 151 40.26 -37.10 -26.04
CA MET A 151 41.29 -38.09 -25.70
C MET A 151 41.50 -39.15 -26.79
N HIS A 152 40.58 -39.28 -27.76
CA HIS A 152 40.65 -40.25 -28.85
C HIS A 152 41.10 -39.65 -30.19
N ASP A 153 40.81 -38.36 -30.43
CA ASP A 153 41.26 -37.59 -31.60
C ASP A 153 42.53 -36.75 -31.34
N GLY A 154 43.26 -37.05 -30.26
CA GLY A 154 44.55 -36.43 -29.89
C GLY A 154 45.75 -37.29 -30.23
#